data_AF-A0A0S9P8H5-F1
#
_entry.id   AF-A0A0S9P8H5-F1
#
_cell.length_a   1.000
_cell.length_b   1.000
_cell.length_c   1.000
_cell.angle_alpha   90.00
_cell.angle_beta   90.00
_cell.angle_gamma   90.00
#
_symmetry.space_group_name_H-M   'P 1'
#
loop_
_entity.id
_entity.type
_entity.pdbx_description
1 polymer ?
#
loop_
_entity_poly.entity_id
_entity_poly.type
_entity_poly.pdbx_seq_one_letter_code
_entity_poly.pdbx_strand_id
1 'polypeptide(L)'
;MSTLEAKAGMNDTTGRSTPRPAWSLWSGIGIATGGALLLIATLLEIPLLDDPNSGVLGLFAVTFLASTIIHAAAMVPLTGGATGDAGAVGRSLLGRFALLGFGGLFLTSQIVYFVVVYAMPAVDDYSGVLSLTTGLGLAQLVLLLVGSLVIVRAGVATGSARWALLALTVVAIVTGVVGNATDSTEVATSAHLVSTVTQIVVGIVFIAYTPRHHR
;
A
#
# COMPACT_ATOMS: atom_id res chain seq x y z
N MET A 1 6.15 -22.71 -63.06
CA MET A 1 5.68 -21.62 -62.17
C MET A 1 4.87 -22.27 -61.07
N SER A 2 5.53 -22.45 -59.92
CA SER A 2 5.24 -23.47 -58.91
C SER A 2 4.66 -22.80 -57.66
N THR A 3 3.66 -23.46 -57.09
CA THR A 3 2.83 -23.17 -55.91
C THR A 3 3.60 -23.07 -54.57
N LEU A 4 4.79 -22.46 -54.55
CA LEU A 4 5.67 -22.40 -53.38
C LEU A 4 5.66 -21.07 -52.61
N GLU A 5 4.98 -20.02 -53.11
CA GLU A 5 4.94 -18.72 -52.40
C GLU A 5 3.78 -18.57 -51.40
N ALA A 6 2.87 -19.54 -51.32
CA ALA A 6 1.69 -19.45 -50.46
C ALA A 6 1.90 -19.98 -49.02
N LYS A 7 3.13 -20.28 -48.59
CA LYS A 7 3.41 -20.92 -47.29
C LYS A 7 4.45 -20.23 -46.42
N ALA A 8 4.62 -18.91 -46.58
CA ALA A 8 5.51 -18.09 -45.75
C ALA A 8 4.77 -17.06 -44.87
N GLY A 9 3.44 -17.09 -44.82
CA GLY A 9 2.62 -16.15 -44.02
C GLY A 9 1.99 -16.73 -42.75
N MET A 10 2.30 -17.98 -42.40
CA MET A 10 1.55 -18.73 -41.39
C MET A 10 2.53 -19.39 -40.42
N ASN A 11 2.85 -18.67 -39.33
CA ASN A 11 3.30 -19.16 -38.01
C ASN A 11 4.20 -18.16 -37.27
N ASP A 12 3.79 -16.90 -37.14
CA ASP A 12 4.24 -16.12 -35.99
C ASP A 12 3.05 -15.56 -35.20
N THR A 13 2.12 -16.46 -34.89
CA THR A 13 1.15 -16.30 -33.80
C THR A 13 1.74 -16.85 -32.51
N THR A 14 3.04 -16.68 -32.26
CA THR A 14 3.55 -16.76 -30.90
C THR A 14 3.02 -15.53 -30.19
N GLY A 15 1.84 -15.66 -29.58
CA GLY A 15 1.28 -14.66 -28.69
C GLY A 15 2.27 -14.46 -27.55
N ARG A 16 3.23 -13.55 -27.74
CA ARG A 16 4.15 -13.14 -26.69
C ARG A 16 3.27 -12.51 -25.63
N SER A 17 2.96 -13.28 -24.59
CA SER A 17 2.42 -12.76 -23.36
C SER A 17 3.34 -11.63 -22.94
N THR A 18 2.84 -10.40 -23.00
CA THR A 18 3.63 -9.25 -22.56
C THR A 18 4.03 -9.50 -21.11
N PRO A 19 5.33 -9.41 -20.78
CA PRO A 19 5.78 -9.61 -19.41
C PRO A 19 5.00 -8.66 -18.50
N ARG A 20 4.57 -9.17 -17.34
CA ARG A 20 3.91 -8.30 -16.35
C ARG A 20 4.86 -7.15 -15.99
N PRO A 21 4.37 -5.90 -15.90
CA PRO A 21 5.22 -4.79 -15.54
C PRO A 21 5.83 -5.03 -14.15
N ALA A 22 7.15 -4.90 -14.05
CA ALA A 22 7.87 -5.14 -12.80
C ALA A 22 7.33 -4.27 -11.66
N TRP A 23 6.93 -3.03 -11.95
CA TRP A 23 6.32 -2.14 -10.95
C TRP A 23 5.08 -2.77 -10.32
N SER A 24 4.22 -3.42 -11.11
CA SER A 24 2.95 -3.97 -10.64
C SER A 24 3.19 -5.19 -9.76
N LEU A 25 4.11 -6.07 -10.19
CA LEU A 25 4.46 -7.25 -9.43
C LEU A 25 5.10 -6.90 -8.08
N TRP A 26 6.17 -6.09 -8.09
CA TRP A 26 6.91 -5.78 -6.86
C TRP A 26 6.11 -4.94 -5.88
N SER A 27 5.36 -3.95 -6.38
CA SER A 27 4.47 -3.15 -5.52
C SER A 27 3.34 -4.02 -4.97
N GLY A 28 2.77 -4.89 -5.81
CA GLY A 28 1.69 -5.78 -5.40
C GLY A 28 2.12 -6.78 -4.33
N ILE A 29 3.30 -7.40 -4.48
CA ILE A 29 3.90 -8.27 -3.46
C ILE A 29 4.15 -7.48 -2.17
N GLY A 30 4.75 -6.30 -2.27
CA GLY A 30 5.01 -5.44 -1.12
C GLY A 30 3.73 -5.07 -0.37
N ILE A 31 2.72 -4.54 -1.06
CA ILE A 31 1.44 -4.16 -0.45
C ILE A 31 0.72 -5.37 0.15
N ALA A 32 0.69 -6.52 -0.53
CA ALA A 32 0.03 -7.71 -0.01
C ALA A 32 0.75 -8.28 1.23
N THR A 33 2.08 -8.34 1.19
CA THR A 33 2.90 -8.86 2.29
C THR A 33 2.84 -7.92 3.49
N GLY A 34 2.98 -6.61 3.24
CA GLY A 34 2.81 -5.58 4.26
C GLY A 34 1.43 -5.69 4.91
N GLY A 35 0.36 -5.78 4.11
CA GLY A 35 -1.01 -5.89 4.61
C GLY A 35 -1.24 -7.16 5.45
N ALA A 36 -0.67 -8.30 5.03
CA ALA A 36 -0.74 -9.55 5.78
C ALA A 36 0.01 -9.47 7.12
N LEU A 37 1.21 -8.89 7.13
CA LEU A 37 1.97 -8.68 8.37
C LEU A 37 1.26 -7.68 9.28
N LEU A 38 0.64 -6.63 8.73
CA LEU A 38 -0.13 -5.67 9.51
C LEU A 38 -1.38 -6.31 10.11
N LEU A 39 -2.07 -7.17 9.36
CA LEU A 39 -3.21 -7.94 9.87
C LEU A 39 -2.79 -8.80 11.07
N ILE A 40 -1.66 -9.51 10.95
CA ILE A 40 -1.12 -10.29 12.06
C ILE A 40 -0.80 -9.38 13.25
N ALA A 41 -0.13 -8.25 13.02
CA ALA A 41 0.18 -7.29 14.07
C ALA A 41 -1.08 -6.76 14.76
N THR A 42 -2.12 -6.37 14.01
CA THR A 42 -3.40 -5.91 14.56
C THR A 42 -4.08 -7.00 15.42
N LEU A 43 -4.00 -8.27 15.02
CA LEU A 43 -4.55 -9.37 15.83
C LEU A 43 -3.73 -9.63 17.10
N LEU A 44 -2.40 -9.45 17.05
CA LEU A 44 -1.51 -9.57 18.21
C LEU A 44 -1.64 -8.37 19.16
N GLU A 45 -2.06 -7.22 18.66
CA GLU A 45 -2.28 -6.01 19.44
C GLU A 45 -3.48 -6.14 20.38
N ILE A 46 -4.55 -6.81 19.95
CA ILE A 46 -5.78 -7.00 20.75
C ILE A 46 -5.48 -7.49 22.18
N PRO A 47 -4.79 -8.64 22.39
CA PRO A 47 -4.49 -9.10 23.74
C PRO A 47 -3.48 -8.21 24.48
N LEU A 48 -2.63 -7.44 23.78
CA LEU A 48 -1.68 -6.52 24.41
C LEU A 48 -2.34 -5.32 25.08
N LEU A 49 -3.55 -4.95 24.62
CA LEU A 49 -4.34 -3.88 25.23
C LEU A 49 -4.86 -4.28 26.62
N ASP A 50 -5.07 -5.58 26.86
CA ASP A 50 -5.61 -6.10 28.11
C ASP A 50 -4.52 -6.61 29.06
N ASP A 51 -3.52 -7.33 28.55
CA ASP A 51 -2.42 -7.91 29.33
C ASP A 51 -1.07 -7.81 28.57
N PRO A 52 -0.18 -6.88 28.94
CA PRO A 52 1.08 -6.66 28.24
C PRO A 52 2.09 -7.79 28.49
N ASN A 53 1.98 -8.84 27.68
CA ASN A 53 2.93 -9.96 27.62
C ASN A 53 4.13 -9.61 26.73
N SER A 54 5.34 -9.67 27.29
CA SER A 54 6.58 -9.30 26.59
C SER A 54 6.88 -10.14 25.33
N GLY A 55 6.47 -11.42 25.31
CA GLY A 55 6.62 -12.29 24.14
C GLY A 55 5.70 -11.89 22.99
N VAL A 56 4.44 -11.57 23.31
CA VAL A 56 3.45 -11.10 22.33
C VAL A 56 3.86 -9.72 21.82
N LEU A 57 4.35 -8.84 22.69
CA LEU A 57 4.85 -7.51 22.33
C LEU A 57 6.03 -7.60 21.35
N GLY A 58 6.96 -8.53 21.57
CA GLY A 58 8.07 -8.76 20.64
C GLY A 58 7.60 -9.19 19.25
N LEU A 59 6.63 -10.11 19.17
CA LEU A 59 6.08 -10.57 17.89
C LEU A 59 5.26 -9.47 17.19
N PHE A 60 4.46 -8.72 17.95
CA PHE A 60 3.77 -7.52 17.48
C PHE A 60 4.77 -6.52 16.87
N ALA A 61 5.82 -6.16 17.62
CA ALA A 61 6.82 -5.19 17.17
C ALA A 61 7.48 -5.61 15.85
N VAL A 62 7.91 -6.88 15.74
CA VAL A 62 8.54 -7.38 14.51
C VAL A 62 7.58 -7.34 13.33
N THR A 63 6.35 -7.83 13.50
CA THR A 63 5.36 -7.89 12.42
C THR A 63 4.91 -6.48 11.99
N PHE A 64 4.66 -5.60 12.96
CA PHE A 64 4.26 -4.21 12.74
C PHE A 64 5.35 -3.39 12.03
N LEU A 65 6.60 -3.44 12.52
CA LEU A 65 7.70 -2.69 11.93
C LEU A 65 8.09 -3.24 10.55
N ALA A 66 8.12 -4.56 10.38
CA ALA A 66 8.36 -5.17 9.08
C ALA A 66 7.28 -4.78 8.06
N SER A 67 6.00 -4.84 8.45
CA SER A 67 4.90 -4.37 7.63
C SER A 67 5.09 -2.91 7.20
N THR A 68 5.42 -2.05 8.16
CA THR A 68 5.60 -0.62 7.93
C THR A 68 6.68 -0.36 6.88
N ILE A 69 7.84 -1.00 7.03
CA ILE A 69 8.97 -0.87 6.11
C ILE A 69 8.60 -1.38 4.72
N ILE A 70 7.92 -2.53 4.63
CA ILE A 70 7.54 -3.14 3.36
C ILE A 70 6.54 -2.26 2.61
N HIS A 71 5.54 -1.70 3.29
CA HIS A 71 4.59 -0.77 2.68
C HIS A 71 5.26 0.50 2.15
N ALA A 72 6.16 1.10 2.93
CA ALA A 72 6.92 2.27 2.49
C ALA A 72 7.79 1.93 1.27
N ALA A 73 8.47 0.78 1.30
CA ALA A 73 9.30 0.31 0.19
C ALA A 73 8.48 0.01 -1.08
N ALA A 74 7.23 -0.45 -0.95
CA ALA A 74 6.34 -0.74 -2.08
C ALA A 74 6.00 0.52 -2.90
N MET A 75 6.17 1.72 -2.35
CA MET A 75 5.99 2.98 -3.09
C MET A 75 7.09 3.22 -4.13
N VAL A 76 8.29 2.64 -3.95
CA VAL A 76 9.41 2.80 -4.88
C VAL A 76 9.11 2.19 -6.26
N PRO A 77 8.72 0.91 -6.39
CA PRO A 77 8.36 0.35 -7.68
C PRO A 77 7.15 1.07 -8.31
N LEU A 78 6.14 1.50 -7.53
CA LEU A 78 5.00 2.29 -8.04
C LEU A 78 5.43 3.61 -8.68
N THR A 79 6.52 4.23 -8.22
CA THR A 79 6.96 5.55 -8.68
C THR A 79 7.93 5.50 -9.85
N GLY A 80 8.90 4.59 -9.80
CA GLY A 80 10.05 4.58 -10.71
C GLY A 80 10.27 3.32 -11.54
N GLY A 81 9.49 2.26 -11.32
CA GLY A 81 9.83 0.93 -11.85
C GLY A 81 11.17 0.41 -11.28
N ALA A 82 11.40 -0.90 -11.30
CA ALA A 82 12.64 -1.48 -10.76
C ALA A 82 13.86 -1.27 -11.68
N THR A 83 13.66 -0.85 -12.94
CA THR A 83 14.67 -0.96 -14.02
C THR A 83 14.71 0.24 -14.98
N GLY A 84 14.17 1.41 -14.60
CA GLY A 84 14.21 2.63 -15.45
C GLY A 84 12.99 2.84 -16.35
N ASP A 85 12.02 1.92 -16.32
CA ASP A 85 10.70 2.12 -16.95
C ASP A 85 9.75 2.90 -16.03
N ALA A 86 8.87 3.71 -16.62
CA ALA A 86 7.90 4.50 -15.85
C ALA A 86 7.00 3.60 -14.96
N GLY A 87 6.92 3.91 -13.66
CA GLY A 87 6.01 3.26 -12.72
C GLY A 87 4.53 3.58 -13.00
N ALA A 88 3.64 3.23 -12.07
CA ALA A 88 2.20 3.45 -12.18
C ALA A 88 1.79 4.92 -12.38
N VAL A 89 2.63 5.87 -11.95
CA VAL A 89 2.43 7.32 -12.12
C VAL A 89 2.99 7.88 -13.44
N GLY A 90 3.56 7.04 -14.30
CA GLY A 90 4.14 7.47 -15.57
C GLY A 90 5.34 8.43 -15.39
N ARG A 91 5.30 9.55 -16.12
CA ARG A 91 6.32 10.62 -16.07
C ARG A 91 5.99 11.73 -15.05
N SER A 92 4.91 11.60 -14.28
CA SER A 92 4.47 12.66 -13.37
C SER A 92 5.39 12.80 -12.16
N LEU A 93 6.13 13.92 -12.08
CA LEU A 93 6.92 14.26 -10.89
C LEU A 93 6.04 14.39 -9.65
N LEU A 94 4.87 15.03 -9.79
CA LEU A 94 3.91 15.17 -8.69
C LEU A 94 3.49 13.80 -8.12
N GLY A 95 3.20 12.82 -8.98
CA GLY A 95 2.85 11.46 -8.53
C GLY A 95 4.00 10.77 -7.81
N ARG A 96 5.24 10.98 -8.26
CA ARG A 96 6.43 10.42 -7.60
C ARG A 96 6.64 11.02 -6.22
N PHE A 97 6.60 12.35 -6.10
CA PHE A 97 6.68 13.02 -4.82
C PHE A 97 5.55 12.62 -3.88
N ALA A 98 4.32 12.50 -4.40
CA ALA A 98 3.16 12.11 -3.61
C ALA A 98 3.31 10.69 -3.04
N LEU A 99 3.67 9.69 -3.84
CA LEU A 99 3.78 8.31 -3.37
C LEU A 99 5.02 8.08 -2.49
N LEU A 100 6.19 8.65 -2.84
CA LEU A 100 7.38 8.55 -1.98
C LEU A 100 7.18 9.31 -0.66
N GLY A 101 6.58 10.51 -0.73
CA GLY A 101 6.24 11.30 0.45
C GLY A 101 5.21 10.59 1.33
N PHE A 102 4.20 9.94 0.74
CA PHE A 102 3.27 9.07 1.45
C PHE A 102 4.01 7.94 2.16
N GLY A 103 4.87 7.20 1.47
CA GLY A 103 5.65 6.11 2.08
C GLY A 103 6.52 6.57 3.25
N GLY A 104 7.20 7.71 3.10
CA GLY A 104 8.03 8.30 4.15
C GLY A 104 7.24 8.81 5.36
N LEU A 105 6.12 9.52 5.12
CA LEU A 105 5.25 10.00 6.20
C LEU A 105 4.53 8.85 6.90
N PHE A 106 4.09 7.84 6.15
CA PHE A 106 3.50 6.63 6.72
C PHE A 106 4.48 5.91 7.64
N LEU A 107 5.71 5.66 7.17
CA LEU A 107 6.78 5.06 7.99
C LEU A 107 7.03 5.88 9.26
N THR A 108 7.14 7.20 9.13
CA THR A 108 7.34 8.10 10.26
C THR A 108 6.18 8.03 11.25
N SER A 109 4.94 8.06 10.75
CA SER A 109 3.73 7.99 11.56
C SER A 109 3.63 6.69 12.35
N GLN A 110 3.91 5.55 11.70
CA GLN A 110 3.90 4.23 12.37
C GLN A 110 5.04 4.11 13.40
N ILE A 111 6.24 4.65 13.13
CA ILE A 111 7.32 4.68 14.12
C ILE A 111 6.94 5.52 15.33
N VAL A 112 6.35 6.71 15.12
CA VAL A 112 5.88 7.57 16.21
C VAL A 112 4.82 6.84 17.04
N TYR A 113 3.84 6.20 16.39
CA TYR A 113 2.86 5.36 17.07
C TYR A 113 3.51 4.30 17.95
N PHE A 114 4.41 3.49 17.38
CA PHE A 114 5.08 2.42 18.10
C PHE A 114 5.87 2.96 19.31
N VAL A 115 6.63 4.04 19.12
CA VAL A 115 7.43 4.62 20.19
C VAL A 115 6.55 5.16 21.32
N VAL A 116 5.51 5.90 20.97
CA VAL A 116 4.60 6.54 21.94
C VAL A 116 3.83 5.51 22.74
N VAL A 117 3.30 4.48 22.08
CA VAL A 117 2.39 3.51 22.70
C VAL A 117 3.16 2.41 23.43
N TYR A 118 4.32 1.98 22.91
CA TYR A 118 4.98 0.77 23.38
C TYR A 118 6.42 0.96 23.90
N ALA A 119 7.11 2.05 23.55
CA ALA A 119 8.52 2.22 23.92
C ALA A 119 8.77 3.32 24.97
N MET A 120 7.82 4.23 25.19
CA MET A 120 7.95 5.31 26.16
C MET A 120 7.17 5.04 27.45
N PRO A 121 7.65 5.55 28.59
CA PRO A 121 6.86 5.57 29.82
C PRO A 121 5.57 6.39 29.65
N ALA A 122 4.54 6.03 30.41
CA ALA A 122 3.33 6.83 30.49
C ALA A 122 3.66 8.25 30.99
N VAL A 123 3.11 9.27 30.34
CA VAL A 123 3.22 10.68 30.73
C VAL A 123 1.83 11.29 30.88
N ASP A 124 1.71 12.33 31.70
CA ASP A 124 0.41 12.93 32.01
C ASP A 124 -0.16 13.78 30.86
N ASP A 125 0.69 14.23 29.92
CA ASP A 125 0.29 15.10 28.81
C ASP A 125 0.80 14.56 27.45
N TYR A 126 -0.15 14.17 26.60
CA TYR A 126 0.09 13.73 25.22
C TYR A 126 -0.37 14.75 24.17
N SER A 127 -0.72 15.98 24.54
CA SER A 127 -1.28 16.99 23.64
C SER A 127 -0.39 17.31 22.42
N GLY A 128 0.92 17.41 22.63
CA GLY A 128 1.89 17.61 21.56
C GLY A 128 2.01 16.41 20.61
N VAL A 129 1.96 15.20 21.16
CA VAL A 129 1.99 13.94 20.39
C VAL A 129 0.72 13.80 19.55
N LEU A 130 -0.45 14.08 20.14
CA LEU A 130 -1.73 14.06 19.43
C LEU A 130 -1.76 15.03 18.26
N SER A 131 -1.24 16.24 18.45
CA SER A 131 -1.13 17.25 17.38
C SER A 131 -0.21 16.79 16.25
N LEU A 132 0.94 16.18 16.61
CA LEU A 132 1.89 15.63 15.66
C LEU A 132 1.30 14.46 14.86
N THR A 133 0.70 13.47 15.53
CA THR A 133 0.12 12.28 14.87
C THR A 133 -1.06 12.65 13.98
N THR A 134 -1.89 13.62 14.40
CA THR A 134 -2.98 14.16 13.58
C THR A 134 -2.43 14.85 12.32
N GLY A 135 -1.42 15.71 12.47
CA GLY A 135 -0.79 16.40 11.34
C GLY A 135 -0.14 15.44 10.34
N LEU A 136 0.62 14.46 10.84
CA LEU A 136 1.20 13.40 10.03
C LEU A 136 0.12 12.57 9.33
N GLY A 137 -0.96 12.25 10.05
CA GLY A 137 -2.12 11.50 9.56
C GLY A 137 -2.84 12.18 8.40
N LEU A 138 -3.10 13.49 8.52
CA LEU A 138 -3.73 14.26 7.44
C LEU A 138 -2.79 14.40 6.23
N ALA A 139 -1.52 14.71 6.48
CA ALA A 139 -0.53 14.88 5.41
C ALA A 139 -0.35 13.58 4.60
N GLN A 140 -0.24 12.41 5.26
CA GLN A 140 -0.13 11.14 4.56
C GLN A 140 -1.39 10.83 3.72
N LEU A 141 -2.59 11.12 4.22
CA LEU A 141 -3.84 10.87 3.48
C LEU A 141 -3.95 11.75 2.23
N VAL A 142 -3.56 13.02 2.33
CA VAL A 142 -3.51 13.94 1.18
C VAL A 142 -2.53 13.43 0.14
N LEU A 143 -1.32 13.03 0.53
CA LEU A 143 -0.32 12.50 -0.40
C LEU A 143 -0.79 11.20 -1.07
N LEU A 144 -1.42 10.29 -0.31
CA LEU A 144 -1.99 9.06 -0.84
C LEU A 144 -3.10 9.35 -1.86
N LEU A 145 -3.98 10.31 -1.56
CA LEU A 145 -5.04 10.73 -2.47
C LEU A 145 -4.48 11.33 -3.76
N VAL A 146 -3.51 12.24 -3.66
CA VAL A 146 -2.84 12.83 -4.82
C VAL A 146 -2.17 11.75 -5.66
N GLY A 147 -1.40 10.84 -5.03
CA GLY A 147 -0.74 9.72 -5.72
C GLY A 147 -1.74 8.82 -6.45
N SER A 148 -2.84 8.44 -5.79
CA SER A 148 -3.90 7.62 -6.37
C SER A 148 -4.60 8.29 -7.55
N LEU A 149 -4.94 9.57 -7.44
CA LEU A 149 -5.53 10.34 -8.55
C LEU A 149 -4.56 10.48 -9.73
N VAL A 150 -3.26 10.65 -9.46
CA VAL A 150 -2.25 10.69 -10.51
C VAL A 150 -2.11 9.33 -11.20
N ILE A 151 -2.13 8.19 -10.48
CA ILE A 151 -2.15 6.85 -11.10
C ILE A 151 -3.37 6.71 -12.02
N VAL A 152 -4.56 7.10 -11.53
CA VAL A 152 -5.80 7.06 -12.33
C VAL A 152 -5.66 7.92 -13.58
N ARG A 153 -5.07 9.12 -13.49
CA ARG A 153 -4.91 10.03 -14.64
C ARG A 153 -3.80 9.63 -15.60
N ALA A 154 -2.71 9.05 -15.10
CA ALA A 154 -1.57 8.64 -15.91
C ALA A 154 -1.94 7.52 -16.89
N GLY A 155 -2.94 6.70 -16.56
CA GLY A 155 -3.46 5.66 -17.45
C GLY A 155 -2.48 4.50 -17.71
N VAL A 156 -1.36 4.44 -16.97
CA VAL A 156 -0.38 3.35 -17.07
C VAL A 156 -0.98 2.03 -16.59
N ALA A 157 -1.73 2.08 -15.49
CA ALA A 157 -2.54 0.97 -15.01
C ALA A 157 -3.93 1.01 -15.68
N THR A 158 -4.44 -0.16 -16.06
CA THR A 158 -5.78 -0.33 -16.67
C THR A 158 -6.65 -1.26 -15.83
N GLY A 159 -7.96 -1.27 -16.11
CA GLY A 159 -8.92 -2.12 -15.40
C GLY A 159 -8.99 -1.83 -13.89
N SER A 160 -9.06 -2.88 -13.07
CA SER A 160 -9.12 -2.77 -11.60
C SER A 160 -7.86 -2.17 -10.99
N ALA A 161 -6.68 -2.49 -11.53
CA ALA A 161 -5.40 -1.97 -11.04
C ALA A 161 -5.32 -0.44 -11.11
N ARG A 162 -6.03 0.20 -12.05
CA ARG A 162 -6.13 1.66 -12.16
C ARG A 162 -6.77 2.30 -10.93
N TRP A 163 -7.77 1.64 -10.36
CA TRP A 163 -8.60 2.17 -9.29
C TRP A 163 -8.25 1.63 -7.91
N ALA A 164 -7.46 0.56 -7.85
CA ALA A 164 -7.15 -0.16 -6.61
C ALA A 164 -6.59 0.76 -5.50
N LEU A 165 -5.60 1.60 -5.81
CA LEU A 165 -5.03 2.50 -4.81
C LEU A 165 -6.01 3.62 -4.39
N LEU A 166 -6.88 4.07 -5.29
CA LEU A 166 -7.94 5.03 -4.94
C LEU A 166 -8.97 4.39 -4.01
N ALA A 167 -9.38 3.15 -4.27
CA ALA A 167 -10.26 2.40 -3.37
C ALA A 167 -9.62 2.21 -1.99
N LEU A 168 -8.32 1.87 -1.95
CA LEU A 168 -7.57 1.82 -0.69
C LEU A 168 -7.55 3.17 0.04
N THR A 169 -7.37 4.27 -0.69
CA THR A 169 -7.37 5.61 -0.13
C THR A 169 -8.71 5.91 0.54
N VAL A 170 -9.83 5.57 -0.12
CA VAL A 170 -11.17 5.75 0.45
C VAL A 170 -11.32 4.94 1.74
N VAL A 171 -10.92 3.67 1.73
CA VAL A 171 -10.95 2.82 2.94
C VAL A 171 -10.06 3.39 4.04
N ALA A 172 -8.88 3.90 3.72
CA ALA A 172 -7.98 4.52 4.69
C ALA A 172 -8.58 5.78 5.31
N ILE A 173 -9.23 6.64 4.51
CA ILE A 173 -9.95 7.81 5.02
C ILE A 173 -11.09 7.39 5.95
N VAL A 174 -11.93 6.44 5.51
CA VAL A 174 -13.05 5.94 6.31
C VAL A 174 -12.55 5.33 7.62
N THR A 175 -11.50 4.50 7.56
CA THR A 175 -10.88 3.88 8.74
C THR A 175 -10.33 4.94 9.70
N GLY A 176 -9.66 5.98 9.16
CA GLY A 176 -9.17 7.09 9.97
C GLY A 176 -10.31 7.87 10.64
N VAL A 177 -11.38 8.17 9.91
CA VAL A 177 -12.55 8.86 10.47
C VAL A 177 -13.22 8.01 11.54
N VAL A 178 -13.47 6.73 11.27
CA VAL A 178 -14.09 5.80 12.23
C VAL A 178 -13.22 5.69 13.48
N GLY A 179 -11.91 5.47 13.33
CA GLY A 179 -10.99 5.36 14.45
C GLY A 179 -10.87 6.62 15.31
N ASN A 180 -11.09 7.81 14.74
CA ASN A 180 -11.09 9.07 15.50
C ASN A 180 -12.46 9.43 16.09
N ALA A 181 -13.55 8.88 15.55
CA ALA A 181 -14.92 9.21 15.96
C ALA A 181 -15.54 8.19 16.92
N THR A 182 -14.93 7.03 17.09
CA THR A 182 -15.45 5.94 17.94
C THR A 182 -14.77 5.93 19.31
N ASP A 183 -15.57 5.79 20.36
CA ASP A 183 -15.09 5.48 21.72
C ASP A 183 -14.97 3.96 21.95
N SER A 184 -15.45 3.14 21.01
CA SER A 184 -15.38 1.67 21.09
C SER A 184 -14.12 1.13 20.44
N THR A 185 -13.27 0.48 21.25
CA THR A 185 -12.07 -0.23 20.80
C THR A 185 -12.41 -1.30 19.76
N GLU A 186 -13.49 -2.06 19.95
CA GLU A 186 -13.92 -3.11 19.01
C GLU A 186 -14.22 -2.56 17.60
N VAL A 187 -14.87 -1.38 17.53
CA VAL A 187 -15.18 -0.71 16.27
C VAL A 187 -13.91 -0.21 15.59
N ALA A 188 -12.98 0.39 16.35
CA ALA A 188 -11.68 0.82 15.83
C ALA A 188 -10.87 -0.37 15.29
N THR A 189 -10.75 -1.44 16.07
CA THR A 189 -10.08 -2.68 15.66
C THR A 189 -10.71 -3.26 14.40
N SER A 190 -12.03 -3.34 14.33
CA SER A 190 -12.74 -3.86 13.14
C SER A 190 -12.45 -3.01 11.90
N ALA A 191 -12.42 -1.68 12.03
CA ALA A 191 -12.07 -0.79 10.93
C ALA A 191 -10.62 -1.01 10.46
N HIS A 192 -9.67 -1.18 11.38
CA HIS A 192 -8.28 -1.51 11.06
C HIS A 192 -8.16 -2.87 10.36
N LEU A 193 -8.88 -3.91 10.81
CA LEU A 193 -8.91 -5.20 10.14
C LEU A 193 -9.42 -5.08 8.69
N VAL A 194 -10.51 -4.34 8.46
CA VAL A 194 -11.01 -4.07 7.09
C VAL A 194 -9.97 -3.36 6.23
N SER A 195 -9.25 -2.39 6.79
CA SER A 195 -8.17 -1.69 6.09
C SER A 195 -7.05 -2.64 5.67
N THR A 196 -6.58 -3.52 6.57
CA THR A 196 -5.51 -4.50 6.25
C THR A 196 -5.94 -5.50 5.19
N VAL A 197 -7.17 -6.01 5.24
CA VAL A 197 -7.74 -6.87 4.19
C VAL A 197 -7.80 -6.15 2.86
N THR A 198 -8.19 -4.86 2.86
CA THR A 198 -8.21 -4.05 1.65
C THR A 198 -6.82 -3.87 1.05
N GLN A 199 -5.80 -3.65 1.87
CA GLN A 199 -4.40 -3.60 1.42
C GLN A 199 -4.01 -4.92 0.73
N ILE A 200 -4.32 -6.06 1.34
CA ILE A 200 -4.05 -7.39 0.74
C ILE A 200 -4.72 -7.53 -0.62
N VAL A 201 -6.01 -7.19 -0.73
CA VAL A 201 -6.77 -7.25 -1.99
C VAL A 201 -6.14 -6.34 -3.05
N VAL A 202 -5.74 -5.12 -2.70
CA VAL A 202 -5.08 -4.18 -3.60
C VAL A 202 -3.74 -4.71 -4.09
N GLY A 203 -2.95 -5.32 -3.19
CA GLY A 203 -1.71 -5.99 -3.56
C GLY A 203 -1.94 -7.13 -4.55
N ILE A 204 -2.94 -7.98 -4.30
CA ILE A 204 -3.34 -9.07 -5.21
C ILE A 204 -3.78 -8.53 -6.57
N VAL A 205 -4.56 -7.44 -6.59
CA VAL A 205 -4.99 -6.79 -7.84
C VAL A 205 -3.79 -6.33 -8.67
N PHE A 206 -2.76 -5.76 -8.04
CA PHE A 206 -1.52 -5.39 -8.73
C PHE A 206 -0.70 -6.62 -9.18
N ILE A 207 -0.64 -7.70 -8.39
CA ILE A 207 0.03 -8.95 -8.79
C ILE A 207 -0.65 -9.57 -10.02
N ALA A 208 -1.98 -9.54 -10.04
CA ALA A 208 -2.81 -10.10 -11.12
C ALA A 208 -2.87 -9.22 -12.37
N TYR A 209 -2.32 -8.00 -12.32
CA TYR A 209 -2.38 -7.06 -13.43
C TYR A 209 -1.69 -7.60 -14.69
N THR A 210 -2.42 -7.57 -15.79
CA THR A 210 -1.92 -7.84 -17.14
C THR A 210 -2.22 -6.63 -18.03
N PRO A 211 -1.20 -6.04 -18.68
CA PRO A 211 -1.40 -4.91 -19.58
C PRO A 211 -2.36 -5.29 -20.71
N ARG A 212 -3.43 -4.53 -20.91
CA ARG A 212 -4.28 -4.68 -22.08
C ARG A 212 -3.67 -3.89 -23.24
N HIS A 213 -3.44 -4.56 -24.37
CA HIS A 213 -3.14 -3.87 -25.62
C HIS A 213 -4.42 -3.17 -26.10
N HIS A 214 -4.42 -1.84 -26.09
CA HIS A 214 -5.33 -1.09 -26.95
C HIS A 214 -4.88 -1.36 -28.40
N ARG A 215 -5.68 -2.12 -29.13
CA ARG A 215 -5.64 -2.17 -30.60
C ARG A 215 -6.27 -0.90 -31.14
#